data_AF-A0A932RIA8-F1
#
_entry.id   AF-A0A932RIA8-F1
#
_cell.length_a   1.000
_cell.length_b   1.000
_cell.length_c   1.000
_cell.angle_alpha   90.00
_cell.angle_beta   90.00
_cell.angle_gamma   90.00
#
_symmetry.space_group_name_H-M   'P 1'
#
loop_
_entity.id
_entity.type
_entity.pdbx_description
1 polymer ?
#
loop_
_entity_poly.entity_id
_entity_poly.type
_entity_poly.pdbx_seq_one_letter_code
_entity_poly.pdbx_strand_id
1 'polypeptide(L)'
;MFKLVAWRIRLYGTLLMTLCWQSLSFAQCQMCKTGLTNSPEGNRLVDGFRSGILLLIITPYVLVATIGVVIYFMYKKRYSPQ
;
A
#
# COMPACT_ATOMS: atom_id res chain seq x y z
N MET A 1 10.03 -36.81 -3.44
CA MET A 1 8.90 -35.87 -3.70
C MET A 1 8.91 -34.63 -2.80
N PHE A 2 9.05 -34.76 -1.47
CA PHE A 2 9.05 -33.62 -0.53
C PHE A 2 10.14 -32.54 -0.79
N LYS A 3 11.35 -32.93 -1.25
CA LYS A 3 12.42 -31.97 -1.55
C LYS A 3 12.13 -31.06 -2.76
N LEU A 4 11.40 -31.55 -3.76
CA LEU A 4 10.99 -30.78 -4.94
C LEU A 4 9.86 -29.80 -4.61
N VAL A 5 8.96 -30.19 -3.71
CA VAL A 5 7.89 -29.32 -3.20
C VAL A 5 8.48 -28.19 -2.34
N ALA A 6 9.41 -28.50 -1.45
CA ALA A 6 10.10 -27.49 -0.63
C ALA A 6 10.92 -26.49 -1.47
N TRP A 7 11.54 -26.94 -2.56
CA TRP A 7 12.28 -26.06 -3.47
C TRP A 7 11.34 -25.14 -4.27
N ARG A 8 10.22 -25.67 -4.76
CA ARG A 8 9.17 -24.88 -5.43
C ARG A 8 8.54 -23.86 -4.48
N ILE A 9 8.22 -24.25 -3.24
CA ILE A 9 7.66 -23.34 -2.23
C ILE A 9 8.67 -22.24 -1.85
N ARG A 10 9.96 -22.57 -1.73
CA ARG A 10 11.01 -21.55 -1.50
C ARG A 10 11.13 -20.60 -2.69
N LEU A 11 11.09 -21.10 -3.92
CA LEU A 11 11.12 -20.28 -5.14
C LEU A 11 9.92 -19.35 -5.25
N TYR A 12 8.70 -19.88 -5.08
CA TYR A 12 7.49 -19.08 -5.07
C TYR A 12 7.47 -18.09 -3.91
N GLY A 13 7.96 -18.47 -2.73
CA GLY A 13 8.09 -17.58 -1.57
C GLY A 13 9.07 -16.43 -1.82
N THR A 14 10.24 -16.70 -2.40
CA THR A 14 11.20 -15.65 -2.77
C THR A 14 10.68 -14.75 -3.89
N LEU A 15 9.96 -15.31 -4.87
CA LEU A 15 9.36 -14.56 -5.98
C LEU A 15 8.22 -13.65 -5.51
N LEU A 16 7.38 -14.12 -4.59
CA LEU A 16 6.30 -13.33 -3.99
C LEU A 16 6.87 -12.16 -3.15
N MET A 17 7.98 -12.40 -2.45
CA MET A 17 8.62 -11.40 -1.60
C MET A 17 9.29 -10.26 -2.39
N THR A 18 9.87 -10.54 -3.57
CA THR A 18 10.41 -9.49 -4.45
C THR A 18 9.32 -8.67 -5.15
N LEU A 19 8.16 -9.29 -5.45
CA LEU A 19 7.00 -8.59 -6.02
C LEU A 19 6.37 -7.61 -5.02
N CYS A 20 6.27 -7.97 -3.74
CA CYS A 20 5.80 -7.06 -2.68
C CYS A 20 6.77 -5.90 -2.37
N TRP A 21 8.05 -6.00 -2.75
CA TRP A 21 9.02 -4.91 -2.56
C TRP A 21 8.76 -3.72 -3.51
N GLN A 22 8.14 -3.97 -4.67
CA GLN A 22 7.82 -2.92 -5.66
C GLN A 22 6.72 -1.95 -5.16
N SER A 23 5.89 -2.37 -4.20
CA SER A 23 4.80 -1.57 -3.63
C SER A 23 5.25 -0.45 -2.68
N LEU A 24 6.51 -0.47 -2.24
CA LEU A 24 7.11 0.55 -1.36
C LEU A 24 7.88 1.62 -2.13
N SER A 25 7.72 1.67 -3.45
CA SER A 25 8.28 2.74 -4.27
C SER A 25 7.50 4.04 -4.00
N PHE A 26 8.16 4.96 -3.31
CA PHE A 26 7.65 6.26 -2.88
C PHE A 26 7.20 7.09 -4.09
N ALA A 27 5.92 6.95 -4.44
CA ALA A 27 5.20 7.54 -5.56
C ALA A 27 5.64 7.10 -6.97
N GLN A 28 4.65 6.64 -7.73
CA GLN A 28 4.67 6.36 -9.17
C GLN A 28 4.88 7.66 -9.98
N CYS A 29 6.02 8.32 -9.84
CA CYS A 29 6.34 9.56 -10.55
C CYS A 29 6.97 9.31 -11.91
N GLN A 30 6.27 8.56 -12.75
CA GLN A 30 6.52 8.58 -14.19
C GLN A 30 5.24 8.66 -15.03
N MET A 31 4.06 8.47 -14.44
CA MET A 31 2.77 8.73 -15.12
C MET A 31 2.39 10.22 -15.13
N CYS A 32 2.41 10.88 -13.96
CA CYS A 32 1.95 12.28 -13.87
C CYS A 32 2.92 13.25 -14.55
N LYS A 33 4.22 12.95 -14.54
CA LYS A 33 5.26 13.83 -15.08
C LYS A 33 5.08 14.02 -16.59
N THR A 34 4.98 12.94 -17.37
CA THR A 34 4.79 13.01 -18.83
C THR A 34 3.45 13.63 -19.24
N GLY A 35 2.38 13.42 -18.47
CA GLY A 35 1.09 14.06 -18.75
C GLY A 35 1.10 15.57 -18.50
N LEU A 36 1.78 16.01 -17.44
CA LEU A 36 1.75 17.39 -16.96
C LEU A 36 2.88 18.27 -17.51
N THR A 37 4.01 17.71 -17.97
CA THR A 37 5.13 18.49 -18.53
C THR A 37 4.84 19.10 -19.91
N ASN A 38 3.75 18.70 -20.58
CA ASN A 38 3.35 19.26 -21.88
C ASN A 38 2.80 20.69 -21.78
N SER A 39 2.47 21.17 -20.57
CA SER A 39 1.98 22.53 -20.33
C SER A 39 2.80 23.22 -19.23
N PRO A 40 3.13 24.52 -19.37
CA PRO A 40 3.82 25.31 -18.35
C PRO A 40 3.05 25.41 -17.03
N GLU A 41 1.72 25.30 -17.06
CA GLU A 41 0.87 25.27 -15.86
C GLU A 41 0.89 23.88 -15.20
N GLY A 42 0.82 22.82 -16.00
CA GLY A 42 0.86 21.43 -15.54
C GLY A 42 2.15 21.08 -14.80
N ASN A 43 3.29 21.60 -15.26
CA ASN A 43 4.59 21.34 -14.64
C ASN A 43 4.67 21.81 -13.17
N ARG A 44 3.89 22.83 -12.80
CA ARG A 44 3.81 23.39 -11.43
C ARG A 44 2.97 22.53 -10.49
N LEU A 45 2.09 21.71 -11.05
CA LEU A 45 1.13 20.86 -10.34
C LEU A 45 1.68 19.44 -10.08
N VAL A 46 2.83 19.09 -10.67
CA VAL A 46 3.45 17.75 -10.58
C VAL A 46 3.68 17.33 -9.13
N ASP A 47 4.24 18.21 -8.29
CA ASP A 47 4.51 17.91 -6.88
C ASP A 47 3.24 17.79 -6.03
N GLY A 48 2.21 18.58 -6.35
CA GLY A 48 0.89 18.50 -5.72
C GLY A 48 0.17 17.19 -6.03
N PHE A 49 0.21 16.75 -7.29
CA PHE A 49 -0.42 15.50 -7.71
C PHE A 49 0.23 14.26 -7.10
N ARG A 50 1.57 14.23 -7.01
CA ARG A 50 2.32 13.15 -6.34
C ARG A 50 1.82 12.94 -4.90
N SER A 51 1.70 14.04 -4.17
CA SER A 51 1.24 14.05 -2.78
C SER A 51 -0.25 13.70 -2.67
N GLY A 52 -1.06 14.17 -3.63
CA GLY A 52 -2.50 13.89 -3.70
C GLY A 52 -2.82 12.41 -3.92
N ILE A 53 -2.12 11.71 -4.82
CA ILE A 53 -2.31 10.28 -5.06
C ILE A 53 -1.98 9.47 -3.80
N LEU A 54 -0.88 9.82 -3.13
CA LEU A 54 -0.50 9.16 -1.88
C LEU A 54 -1.59 9.35 -0.81
N LEU A 55 -2.12 10.57 -0.68
CA LEU A 55 -3.19 10.89 0.25
C LEU A 55 -4.47 10.10 -0.05
N LEU A 56 -4.88 10.01 -1.31
CA LEU A 56 -6.07 9.28 -1.74
C LEU A 56 -5.95 7.77 -1.50
N ILE A 57 -4.76 7.19 -1.65
CA ILE A 57 -4.51 5.77 -1.37
C ILE A 57 -4.46 5.51 0.14
N ILE A 58 -3.81 6.38 0.93
CA ILE A 58 -3.70 6.20 2.39
C ILE A 58 -5.08 6.32 3.07
N THR A 59 -5.93 7.23 2.59
CA THR A 59 -7.25 7.52 3.17
C THR A 59 -8.11 6.27 3.43
N PRO A 60 -8.39 5.39 2.45
CA PRO A 60 -9.20 4.20 2.68
C PRO A 60 -8.56 3.20 3.67
N TYR A 61 -7.23 3.08 3.70
CA TYR A 61 -6.57 2.18 4.66
C TYR A 61 -6.66 2.70 6.09
N VAL A 62 -6.45 4.01 6.30
CA VAL A 62 -6.59 4.64 7.62
C VAL A 62 -8.03 4.54 8.11
N LEU A 63 -9.01 4.73 7.22
CA LEU A 63 -10.43 4.59 7.54
C LEU A 63 -10.78 3.17 8.01
N VAL A 64 -10.37 2.15 7.28
CA VAL A 64 -10.63 0.75 7.65
C VAL A 64 -9.89 0.36 8.94
N ALA A 65 -8.64 0.79 9.09
CA ALA A 65 -7.84 0.51 10.29
C ALA A 65 -8.46 1.13 11.55
N THR A 66 -8.90 2.39 11.48
CA THR A 66 -9.54 3.06 12.62
C THR A 66 -10.84 2.37 13.02
N ILE A 67 -11.70 2.00 12.06
CA ILE A 67 -12.93 1.25 12.34
C ILE A 67 -12.62 -0.10 13.00
N GLY A 68 -11.69 -0.87 12.45
CA GLY A 68 -11.29 -2.17 13.01
C GLY A 68 -10.73 -2.07 14.42
N VAL A 69 -9.93 -1.05 14.70
CA VAL A 69 -9.36 -0.78 16.03
C VAL A 69 -10.45 -0.43 17.04
N VAL A 70 -11.41 0.44 16.67
CA VAL A 70 -12.54 0.80 17.55
C VAL A 70 -13.36 -0.43 17.91
N ILE A 71 -13.67 -1.28 16.93
CA ILE A 71 -14.40 -2.53 17.16
C ILE A 71 -13.62 -3.45 18.11
N TYR A 72 -12.32 -3.66 17.86
CA TYR A 72 -11.47 -4.49 18.72
C TYR A 72 -11.49 -4.03 20.18
N PHE A 73 -11.36 -2.72 20.44
CA PHE A 73 -11.41 -2.17 21.79
C PHE A 73 -12.78 -2.34 22.44
N MET A 74 -13.88 -2.18 21.70
CA MET A 74 -15.23 -2.41 22.22
C MET A 74 -15.43 -3.87 22.64
N TYR A 75 -14.99 -4.84 21.82
CA TYR A 75 -15.10 -6.26 22.15
C TYR A 75 -14.21 -6.66 23.34
N LYS A 76 -12.98 -6.14 23.42
CA LYS A 76 -12.08 -6.40 24.55
C LYS A 76 -12.68 -5.91 25.88
N LYS A 77 -13.39 -4.78 25.87
CA LYS A 77 -14.05 -4.24 27.07
C LYS A 77 -15.28 -5.07 27.50
N ARG A 78 -15.85 -5.87 26.59
CA ARG A 78 -16.92 -6.85 26.88
C ARG A 78 -16.37 -8.20 27.35
N TYR A 79 -15.14 -8.55 26.99
CA TYR A 79 -14.42 -9.73 27.48
C TYR A 79 -13.53 -9.35 28.69
N SER A 80 -14.15 -8.76 29.71
CA SER A 80 -13.63 -8.87 31.07
C SER A 80 -14.56 -9.87 31.75
N PRO A 81 -14.13 -11.12 32.05
CA PRO A 81 -14.94 -11.98 32.90
C PRO A 81 -15.13 -11.22 34.21
N GLN A 82 -16.38 -10.85 34.46
CA GLN A 82 -16.84 -10.40 35.75
C GLN A 82 -17.03 -11.60 36.67
#